data_AF-R9LW22-F1
#
_entry.id   AF-R9LW22-F1
#
_cell.length_a   1.000
_cell.length_b   1.000
_cell.length_c   1.000
_cell.angle_alpha   90.00
_cell.angle_beta   90.00
_cell.angle_gamma   90.00
#
_symmetry.space_group_name_H-M   'P 1'
#
loop_
_entity.id
_entity.type
_entity.pdbx_description
1 polymer ?
#
loop_
_entity_poly.entity_id
_entity_poly.type
_entity_poly.pdbx_seq_one_letter_code
_entity_poly.pdbx_strand_id
1 'polypeptide(L)' 'MIIESHKKDRYREAGMQDVRKNNVIHDHSGTAYRILEVVFGLGSWNMLIQHMDRRYTQPIPCDRINQYLVRE' A
#
# COMPACT_ATOMS: atom_id res chain seq x y z
N MET A 1 6.26 -3.94 -23.40
CA MET A 1 5.83 -2.56 -23.68
C MET A 1 6.57 -1.67 -22.71
N ILE A 2 7.56 -0.92 -23.20
CA ILE A 2 8.39 -0.05 -22.38
C ILE A 2 7.76 1.34 -22.46
N ILE A 3 7.25 1.84 -21.34
CA ILE A 3 6.78 3.22 -21.24
C ILE A 3 8.00 4.04 -20.82
N GLU A 4 8.62 4.72 -21.79
CA GLU A 4 9.66 5.69 -21.51
C GLU A 4 9.04 6.95 -20.89
N SER A 5 9.36 7.21 -19.63
CA SER A 5 9.08 8.50 -18.98
C SER A 5 10.24 9.46 -19.25
N HIS A 6 9.94 10.54 -19.98
CA HIS A 6 10.84 11.66 -20.17
C HIS A 6 11.18 12.31 -18.81
N LYS A 7 12.48 12.35 -18.50
CA LYS A 7 13.12 13.06 -17.37
C LYS A 7 12.82 12.49 -15.97
N LYS A 8 13.74 11.62 -15.51
CA LYS A 8 14.21 11.51 -14.11
C LYS A 8 13.16 11.72 -13.01
N ASP A 9 12.07 10.99 -13.04
CA ASP A 9 11.30 10.82 -11.81
C ASP A 9 12.01 9.76 -10.97
N ARG A 10 12.77 10.21 -9.96
CA ARG A 10 13.25 9.30 -8.93
C ARG A 10 12.02 8.90 -8.11
N TYR A 11 11.62 7.65 -8.23
CA TYR A 11 10.58 7.10 -7.39
C TYR A 11 11.25 6.41 -6.21
N ARG A 12 10.79 6.70 -4.99
CA ARG A 12 11.16 5.98 -3.77
C ARG A 12 10.04 5.05 -3.33
N GLU A 13 10.37 4.06 -2.51
CA GLU A 13 9.37 3.29 -1.79
C GLU A 13 8.53 4.23 -0.92
N ALA A 14 7.21 4.00 -0.89
CA ALA A 14 6.30 4.76 -0.05
C ALA A 14 6.57 4.47 1.43
N GLY A 15 6.63 5.53 2.23
CA GLY A 15 6.65 5.44 3.67
C GLY A 15 5.23 5.49 4.24
N MET A 16 5.12 5.37 5.55
CA MET A 16 3.85 5.37 6.29
C MET A 16 2.99 6.62 6.01
N GLN A 17 3.64 7.77 5.83
CA GLN A 17 3.00 9.06 5.55
C GLN A 17 2.38 9.16 4.15
N ASP A 18 2.79 8.29 3.23
CA ASP A 18 2.34 8.31 1.84
C ASP A 18 1.12 7.39 1.61
N VAL A 19 0.79 6.56 2.60
CA VAL A 19 -0.33 5.62 2.56
C VAL A 19 -1.65 6.39 2.64
N ARG A 20 -2.52 6.22 1.64
CA ARG A 20 -3.86 6.83 1.60
C ARG A 20 -4.96 5.79 1.60
N LYS A 21 -6.05 6.10 2.32
CA LYS A 21 -7.30 5.36 2.27
C LYS A 21 -7.78 5.20 0.81
N ASN A 22 -8.41 4.07 0.52
CA ASN A 22 -8.92 3.62 -0.77
C ASN A 22 -7.88 3.24 -1.83
N ASN A 23 -6.57 3.37 -1.57
CA ASN A 23 -5.56 2.81 -2.46
C ASN A 23 -5.64 1.27 -2.46
N VAL A 24 -5.11 0.66 -3.53
CA VAL A 24 -5.08 -0.79 -3.71
C VAL A 24 -3.65 -1.29 -3.56
N ILE A 25 -3.43 -2.30 -2.72
CA ILE A 25 -2.19 -3.09 -2.62
C ILE A 25 -2.42 -4.49 -3.13
N HIS A 26 -1.36 -5.21 -3.47
CA HIS A 26 -1.43 -6.61 -3.83
C HIS A 26 -0.60 -7.43 -2.83
N ASP A 27 -0.88 -8.73 -2.67
CA ASP A 27 0.07 -9.63 -2.00
C ASP A 27 0.98 -10.32 -3.02
N HIS A 28 1.87 -11.21 -2.55
CA HIS A 28 2.78 -11.96 -3.42
C HIS A 28 2.06 -12.91 -4.39
N SER A 29 0.82 -13.31 -4.09
CA SER A 29 -0.01 -14.11 -4.99
C SER A 29 -0.76 -13.27 -6.03
N GLY A 30 -0.60 -11.93 -6.00
CA GLY A 30 -1.31 -11.00 -6.87
C GLY A 30 -2.72 -10.67 -6.41
N THR A 31 -3.13 -11.10 -5.21
CA THR A 31 -4.47 -10.80 -4.67
C THR A 31 -4.57 -9.32 -4.30
N ALA A 32 -5.63 -8.65 -4.75
CA ALA A 32 -5.84 -7.22 -4.52
C ALA A 32 -6.60 -6.92 -3.23
N TYR A 33 -6.09 -5.96 -2.47
CA TYR A 33 -6.70 -5.46 -1.24
C TYR A 33 -6.82 -3.93 -1.28
N ARG A 34 -7.94 -3.40 -0.79
CA ARG A 34 -8.17 -1.97 -0.61
C ARG A 34 -7.82 -1.53 0.80
N ILE A 35 -7.14 -0.40 0.94
CA ILE A 35 -6.87 0.23 2.23
C ILE A 35 -8.14 0.91 2.74
N LEU A 36 -8.63 0.51 3.91
CA LEU A 36 -9.78 1.13 4.56
C LEU A 36 -9.38 2.21 5.55
N GLU A 37 -8.33 1.96 6.34
CA GLU A 37 -7.89 2.84 7.41
C GLU A 37 -6.44 2.55 7.79
N VAL A 38 -5.76 3.54 8.37
CA VAL A 38 -4.44 3.40 8.99
C VAL A 38 -4.57 3.88 10.43
N VAL A 39 -4.25 3.02 11.38
CA VAL A 39 -4.41 3.28 12.81
C VAL A 39 -3.10 3.03 13.55
N PHE A 40 -2.78 3.87 14.54
CA PHE A 40 -1.68 3.61 15.46
C PHE A 40 -2.20 2.82 16.66
N GLY A 41 -1.68 1.63 16.90
CA GLY A 41 -2.13 0.76 17.99
C GLY A 41 -1.05 -0.23 18.42
N LEU A 42 -0.96 -0.49 19.73
CA LEU A 42 0.02 -1.43 20.32
C LEU A 42 1.49 -1.10 19.98
N GLY A 43 1.82 0.19 19.83
CA GLY A 43 3.18 0.64 19.56
C GLY A 43 3.62 0.53 18.10
N SER A 44 2.71 0.17 17.18
CA SER A 44 2.97 0.15 15.74
C SER A 44 1.80 0.73 14.92
N TRP A 45 2.10 1.13 13.69
CA TRP A 45 1.06 1.50 12.73
C TRP A 45 0.54 0.24 12.04
N ASN A 46 -0.78 0.08 12.05
CA ASN A 46 -1.48 -1.00 11.40
C ASN A 46 -2.42 -0.44 10.34
N MET A 47 -2.51 -1.14 9.22
CA MET A 47 -3.39 -0.83 8.12
C MET A 47 -4.56 -1.81 8.11
N LEU A 48 -5.78 -1.31 8.13
CA LEU A 48 -6.95 -2.13 7.88
C LEU A 48 -7.15 -2.24 6.38
N ILE A 49 -7.01 -3.45 5.84
CA ILE A 49 -7.18 -3.73 4.42
C ILE A 49 -8.39 -4.63 4.19
N GLN A 50 -9.04 -4.50 3.03
CA GLN A 50 -10.17 -5.30 2.61
C GLN A 50 -9.84 -6.06 1.34
N HIS A 51 -10.07 -7.37 1.32
CA HIS A 51 -9.97 -8.15 0.10
C HIS A 51 -11.07 -7.72 -0.88
N MET A 52 -10.69 -7.40 -2.13
CA MET A 52 -11.60 -6.84 -3.12
C MET A 52 -12.75 -7.81 -3.49
N ASP A 53 -12.45 -9.10 -3.67
CA ASP A 53 -13.47 -10.09 -4.06
C ASP A 53 -14.26 -10.68 -2.89
N ARG A 54 -13.60 -10.90 -1.74
CA ARG A 54 -14.16 -11.68 -0.63
C ARG A 54 -14.74 -10.83 0.51
N ARG A 55 -14.69 -9.50 0.39
CA ARG A 55 -15.22 -8.49 1.36
C ARG A 55 -14.77 -8.64 2.82
N TYR A 56 -13.82 -9.52 3.13
CA TYR A 56 -13.26 -9.62 4.48
C TYR A 56 -12.19 -8.55 4.70
N THR A 57 -12.04 -8.13 5.95
CA THR A 57 -11.04 -7.15 6.37
C THR A 57 -10.02 -7.79 7.28
N GLN A 58 -8.76 -7.37 7.18
CA GLN A 58 -7.69 -7.80 8.07
C GLN A 58 -6.76 -6.64 8.41
N PRO A 59 -6.26 -6.55 9.66
CA PRO A 59 -5.18 -5.62 10.00
C PRO A 59 -3.85 -6.21 9.52
N ILE A 60 -2.99 -5.35 8.97
CA ILE A 60 -1.61 -5.71 8.61
C ILE A 60 -0.65 -4.62 9.12
N PRO A 61 0.45 -5.00 9.76
CA PRO A 61 1.50 -4.06 10.14
C PRO A 61 2.05 -3.32 8.90
N CYS A 62 2.14 -1.99 8.98
CA CYS A 62 2.52 -1.15 7.84
C CYS A 62 3.97 -1.39 7.38
N ASP A 63 4.86 -1.84 8.28
CA ASP A 63 6.25 -2.22 7.99
C ASP A 63 6.37 -3.44 7.07
N ARG A 64 5.28 -4.20 6.87
CA ARG A 64 5.23 -5.34 5.94
C ARG A 64 4.74 -4.98 4.54
N ILE A 65 4.44 -3.70 4.27
CA ILE A 65 3.90 -3.26 2.99
C ILE A 65 4.97 -2.46 2.23
N ASN A 66 5.69 -3.16 1.36
CA ASN A 66 6.71 -2.54 0.49
C ASN A 66 6.15 -2.08 -0.87
N GLN A 67 4.83 -2.07 -1.03
CA GLN A 67 4.19 -1.87 -2.33
C GLN A 67 3.59 -0.48 -2.44
N TYR A 68 4.40 0.51 -2.85
CA TYR A 68 3.97 1.75 -3.49
C TYR A 68 5.24 2.51 -3.91
N LEU A 69 5.19 3.16 -5.08
CA LEU A 69 6.25 4.06 -5.54
C LEU A 69 5.74 5.50 -5.44
N VAL A 70 6.49 6.35 -4.76
CA VAL A 70 6.19 7.78 -4.56
C VAL A 70 7.22 8.58 -5.33
N ARG A 71 6.77 9.61 -6.05
CA ARG A 71 7.64 10.54 -6.74
C ARG A 71 8.43 11.35 -5.70
N GLU A 72 9.75 11.36 -5.78
CA GLU A 72 10.63 12.28 -5.01
C GLU A 72 10.53 13.71 -5.53
#